data_AF-A0A2U9IMI2-F1
#
_entry.id   AF-A0A2U9IMI2-F1
#
_cell.length_a   1.000
_cell.length_b   1.000
_cell.length_c   1.000
_cell.angle_alpha   90.00
_cell.angle_beta   90.00
_cell.angle_gamma   90.00
#
_symmetry.space_group_name_H-M   'P 1'
#
loop_
_entity.id
_entity.type
_entity.pdbx_description
1 polymer ?
#
loop_
_entity_poly.entity_id
_entity_poly.type
_entity_poly.pdbx_seq_one_letter_code
_entity_poly.pdbx_strand_id
1 'polypeptide(L)'
;MNSTISSYIKKYDALFQISPSKKARELAIKYRFLDYMVERYLDIFKDSTVDFLESCGYPLKKSIRCNTLKISCNKLVKELEEKGFSLKKVEWLPHGFEVVSYPKSPSLGATIEYLKGYYYIQGLASMIPAYVLNPSPLDFVLDMAAAPGGKTTQLSQIMENKGKIVAIEKSRKRIRALQSNINRLGASNILLIRTDASVLVKSDLKFDKILLDAPCSGEGLIPEDQSRRTRTSILDLKNFFITQLNLLLSAYALLRKGGKLVYSTCSIAPEEDEAVVNFAIENLGMKTIKITGFPGDEGITEFRGIKFSNEIKNCLRLYPHKHSTEGFFICLLEK
;
A
#
# COMPACT_ATOMS: atom_id res chain seq x y z
N MET A 1 6.20 -22.49 15.22
CA MET A 1 5.73 -21.33 14.42
C MET A 1 4.60 -21.69 13.46
N ASN A 2 4.65 -22.82 12.74
CA ASN A 2 3.56 -23.21 11.81
C ASN A 2 2.20 -23.49 12.48
N SER A 3 2.17 -23.95 13.75
CA SER A 3 0.90 -24.26 14.45
C SER A 3 0.02 -23.02 14.67
N THR A 4 0.62 -21.85 14.95
CA THR A 4 -0.12 -20.61 15.22
C THR A 4 -0.82 -20.09 13.97
N ILE A 5 -0.12 -20.04 12.83
CA ILE A 5 -0.72 -19.61 11.54
C ILE A 5 -1.79 -20.60 11.10
N SER A 6 -1.55 -21.91 11.16
CA SER A 6 -2.54 -22.92 10.77
C SER A 6 -3.81 -22.83 11.61
N SER A 7 -3.68 -22.63 12.93
CA SER A 7 -4.84 -22.41 13.81
C SER A 7 -5.60 -21.13 13.46
N TYR A 8 -4.88 -20.05 13.14
CA TYR A 8 -5.49 -18.78 12.76
C TYR A 8 -6.25 -18.89 11.42
N ILE A 9 -5.64 -19.52 10.41
CA ILE A 9 -6.30 -19.77 9.12
C ILE A 9 -7.60 -20.55 9.33
N LYS A 10 -7.58 -21.61 10.16
CA LYS A 10 -8.78 -22.40 10.44
C LYS A 10 -9.86 -21.57 11.16
N LYS A 11 -9.46 -20.71 12.11
CA LYS A 11 -10.38 -19.82 12.84
C LYS A 11 -11.10 -18.83 11.90
N TYR A 12 -10.42 -18.34 10.88
CA TYR A 12 -10.94 -17.32 9.95
C TYR A 12 -11.31 -17.87 8.56
N ASP A 13 -11.43 -19.19 8.39
CA ASP A 13 -11.71 -19.83 7.09
C ASP A 13 -13.05 -19.37 6.50
N ALA A 14 -14.02 -19.06 7.35
CA ALA A 14 -15.35 -18.57 6.97
C ALA A 14 -15.30 -17.26 6.16
N LEU A 15 -14.24 -16.45 6.28
CA LEU A 15 -14.06 -15.25 5.45
C LEU A 15 -14.02 -15.56 3.95
N PHE A 16 -13.52 -16.74 3.59
CA PHE A 16 -13.34 -17.17 2.21
C PHE A 16 -14.55 -17.98 1.68
N GLN A 17 -15.58 -18.20 2.49
CA GLN A 17 -16.78 -18.93 2.10
C GLN A 17 -17.87 -17.92 1.71
N ILE A 18 -17.89 -17.56 0.42
CA ILE A 18 -18.77 -16.50 -0.10
C ILE A 18 -19.87 -17.11 -0.95
N SER A 19 -21.12 -16.80 -0.61
CA SER A 19 -22.30 -17.19 -1.40
C SER A 19 -22.96 -15.93 -1.98
N PRO A 20 -22.66 -15.56 -3.24
CA PRO A 20 -23.18 -14.33 -3.82
C PRO A 20 -24.71 -14.30 -3.88
N SER A 21 -25.29 -13.19 -3.44
CA SER A 21 -26.72 -12.91 -3.52
C SER A 21 -27.18 -12.70 -4.96
N LYS A 22 -28.50 -12.73 -5.19
CA LYS A 22 -29.07 -12.38 -6.51
C LYS A 22 -28.65 -10.96 -6.94
N LYS A 23 -28.69 -10.00 -6.02
CA LYS A 23 -28.27 -8.61 -6.25
C LYS A 23 -26.80 -8.53 -6.65
N ALA A 24 -25.90 -9.25 -5.97
CA ALA A 24 -24.49 -9.28 -6.34
C ALA A 24 -24.26 -9.82 -7.74
N ARG A 25 -24.94 -10.91 -8.13
CA ARG A 25 -24.84 -11.48 -9.48
C ARG A 25 -25.30 -10.50 -10.56
N GLU A 26 -26.42 -9.81 -10.33
CA GLU A 26 -26.95 -8.80 -11.26
C GLU A 26 -25.97 -7.64 -11.46
N LEU A 27 -25.43 -7.09 -10.36
CA LEU A 27 -24.44 -6.02 -10.40
C LEU A 27 -23.11 -6.47 -11.00
N ALA A 28 -22.68 -7.70 -10.71
CA ALA A 28 -21.45 -8.29 -11.27
C ALA A 28 -21.51 -8.40 -12.79
N ILE A 29 -22.65 -8.80 -13.36
CA ILE A 29 -22.87 -8.80 -14.81
C ILE A 29 -22.82 -7.37 -15.36
N LYS A 30 -23.53 -6.43 -14.72
CA LYS A 30 -23.60 -5.02 -15.17
C LYS A 30 -22.23 -4.34 -15.21
N TYR A 31 -21.42 -4.48 -14.15
CA TYR A 31 -20.14 -3.78 -14.00
C TYR A 31 -18.92 -4.64 -14.40
N ARG A 32 -19.14 -5.90 -14.80
CA ARG A 32 -18.13 -6.89 -15.20
C ARG A 32 -17.12 -7.21 -14.09
N PHE A 33 -17.65 -7.55 -12.92
CA PHE A 33 -16.88 -8.02 -11.75
C PHE A 33 -17.16 -9.50 -11.50
N LEU A 34 -16.30 -10.14 -10.71
CA LEU A 34 -16.66 -11.42 -10.08
C LEU A 34 -17.74 -11.18 -9.02
N ASP A 35 -18.74 -12.05 -8.98
CA ASP A 35 -19.91 -11.93 -8.11
C ASP A 35 -19.55 -11.95 -6.62
N TYR A 36 -18.56 -12.74 -6.21
CA TYR A 36 -18.07 -12.74 -4.83
C TYR A 36 -17.49 -11.38 -4.39
N MET A 37 -16.83 -10.67 -5.31
CA MET A 37 -16.26 -9.35 -5.02
C MET A 37 -17.39 -8.35 -4.81
N VAL A 38 -18.42 -8.39 -5.66
CA VAL A 38 -19.59 -7.53 -5.52
C VAL A 38 -20.36 -7.83 -4.24
N GLU A 39 -20.49 -9.11 -3.87
CA GLU A 39 -21.09 -9.48 -2.57
C GLU A 39 -20.31 -8.86 -1.40
N ARG A 40 -18.97 -8.96 -1.41
CA ARG A 40 -18.13 -8.28 -0.42
C ARG A 40 -18.36 -6.77 -0.40
N TYR A 41 -18.48 -6.12 -1.55
CA TYR A 41 -18.70 -4.67 -1.62
C TYR A 41 -20.10 -4.28 -1.13
N LEU A 42 -21.11 -5.13 -1.30
CA LEU A 42 -22.43 -4.95 -0.68
C LEU A 42 -22.33 -5.03 0.85
N ASP A 43 -21.55 -5.96 1.38
CA ASP A 43 -21.34 -6.09 2.82
C ASP A 43 -20.63 -4.86 3.43
N ILE A 44 -19.64 -4.30 2.72
CA ILE A 44 -18.84 -3.16 3.19
C ILE A 44 -19.59 -1.83 3.02
N PHE A 45 -20.09 -1.56 1.81
CA PHE A 45 -20.59 -0.23 1.42
C PHE A 45 -22.12 -0.11 1.47
N LYS A 46 -22.84 -1.23 1.50
CA LYS A 46 -24.30 -1.28 1.55
C LYS A 46 -24.95 -0.47 0.41
N ASP A 47 -25.47 0.72 0.72
CA ASP A 47 -26.16 1.57 -0.25
C ASP A 47 -25.19 2.26 -1.21
N SER A 48 -23.95 2.54 -0.79
CA SER A 48 -22.92 3.19 -1.63
C SER A 48 -22.11 2.23 -2.50
N THR A 49 -22.50 0.95 -2.58
CA THR A 49 -21.81 -0.04 -3.42
C THR A 49 -21.84 0.33 -4.90
N VAL A 50 -22.96 0.88 -5.38
CA VAL A 50 -23.07 1.30 -6.78
C VAL A 50 -22.09 2.43 -7.10
N ASP A 51 -21.97 3.43 -6.21
CA ASP A 51 -21.00 4.53 -6.35
C ASP A 51 -19.56 4.01 -6.41
N PHE A 52 -19.23 3.01 -5.57
CA PHE A 52 -17.93 2.36 -5.63
C PHE A 52 -17.69 1.67 -6.99
N LEU A 53 -18.64 0.86 -7.46
CA LEU A 53 -18.53 0.15 -8.74
C LEU A 53 -18.40 1.12 -9.93
N GLU A 54 -19.14 2.23 -9.89
CA GLU A 54 -19.08 3.28 -10.91
C GLU A 54 -17.76 4.03 -10.88
N SER A 55 -17.26 4.39 -9.70
CA SER A 55 -15.95 5.04 -9.54
C SER A 55 -14.81 4.18 -10.08
N CYS A 56 -14.92 2.85 -9.98
CA CYS A 56 -13.99 1.89 -10.58
C CYS A 56 -14.02 1.87 -12.12
N GLY A 57 -15.02 2.51 -12.74
CA GLY A 57 -15.16 2.70 -14.18
C GLY A 57 -14.24 3.75 -14.78
N TYR A 58 -13.77 4.70 -13.96
CA TYR A 58 -13.02 5.86 -14.41
C TYR A 58 -11.58 5.84 -13.86
N PRO A 59 -10.56 6.18 -14.68
CA PRO A 59 -9.19 6.26 -14.20
C PRO A 59 -9.04 7.38 -13.17
N LEU A 60 -8.14 7.20 -12.20
CA LEU A 60 -7.85 8.24 -11.22
C LEU A 60 -7.01 9.35 -11.88
N LYS A 61 -7.05 10.53 -11.26
CA LYS A 61 -6.14 11.60 -11.66
C LYS A 61 -4.71 11.15 -11.40
N LYS A 62 -3.84 11.38 -12.39
CA LYS A 62 -2.41 11.13 -12.23
C LYS A 62 -1.85 12.01 -11.13
N SER A 63 -0.89 11.49 -10.40
CA SER A 63 -0.22 12.21 -9.33
C SER A 63 1.28 11.95 -9.33
N ILE A 64 2.01 12.91 -8.78
CA ILE A 64 3.47 12.88 -8.67
C ILE A 64 3.90 13.22 -7.25
N ARG A 65 5.01 12.60 -6.82
CA ARG A 65 5.75 12.96 -5.62
C ARG A 65 6.99 13.75 -6.00
N CYS A 66 7.11 14.98 -5.52
CA CYS A 66 8.34 15.76 -5.64
C CYS A 66 9.47 15.10 -4.82
N ASN A 67 10.66 15.01 -5.41
CA ASN A 67 11.86 14.48 -4.76
C ASN A 67 12.73 15.61 -4.21
N THR A 68 12.57 15.89 -2.91
CA THR A 68 13.31 16.96 -2.21
C THR A 68 14.80 16.69 -2.04
N LEU A 69 15.28 15.47 -2.33
CA LEU A 69 16.72 15.19 -2.39
C LEU A 69 17.42 15.88 -3.56
N LYS A 70 16.66 16.29 -4.59
CA LYS A 70 17.20 16.84 -5.84
C LYS A 70 16.68 18.22 -6.20
N ILE A 71 15.47 18.57 -5.80
CA ILE A 71 14.83 19.84 -6.18
C ILE A 71 13.80 20.28 -5.13
N SER A 72 13.60 21.59 -4.97
CA SER A 72 12.48 22.09 -4.17
C SER A 72 11.14 21.90 -4.90
N CYS A 73 10.06 21.67 -4.15
CA CYS A 73 8.71 21.52 -4.72
C CYS A 73 8.32 22.72 -5.61
N ASN A 74 8.58 23.94 -5.15
CA ASN A 74 8.21 25.15 -5.89
C ASN A 74 8.95 25.25 -7.23
N LYS A 75 10.24 24.87 -7.27
CA LYS A 75 11.02 24.89 -8.51
C LYS A 75 10.54 23.82 -9.49
N LEU A 76 10.23 22.61 -8.99
CA LEU A 76 9.66 21.55 -9.82
C LEU A 76 8.33 21.97 -10.45
N VAL A 77 7.42 22.58 -9.67
CA VAL A 77 6.13 23.05 -10.18
C VAL A 77 6.34 24.05 -11.31
N LYS A 78 7.22 25.04 -11.12
CA LYS A 78 7.52 26.05 -12.14
C LYS A 78 8.08 25.43 -13.43
N GLU A 79 9.04 24.50 -13.32
CA GLU A 79 9.64 23.82 -14.48
C GLU A 79 8.62 22.97 -15.27
N LEU A 80 7.60 22.41 -14.59
CA LEU A 80 6.55 21.63 -15.25
C LEU A 80 5.44 22.53 -15.83
N GLU A 81 5.12 23.64 -15.18
CA GLU A 81 4.17 24.64 -15.69
C GLU A 81 4.66 25.28 -17.00
N GLU A 82 5.95 25.59 -17.10
CA GLU A 82 6.59 26.06 -18.33
C GLU A 82 6.45 25.06 -19.50
N LYS A 83 6.19 23.78 -19.20
CA LYS A 83 5.96 22.71 -20.19
C LYS A 83 4.49 22.41 -20.43
N GLY A 84 3.59 23.23 -19.87
CA GLY A 84 2.14 23.08 -20.06
C GLY A 84 1.48 22.04 -19.15
N PHE A 85 2.14 21.61 -18.07
CA PHE A 85 1.48 20.84 -17.02
C PHE A 85 0.82 21.79 -16.01
N SER A 86 -0.35 21.43 -15.49
CA SER A 86 -0.95 22.10 -14.33
C SER A 86 -0.96 21.16 -13.14
N LEU A 87 -0.34 21.58 -12.04
CA LEU A 87 -0.22 20.79 -10.82
C LEU A 87 -1.02 21.43 -9.70
N LYS A 88 -1.79 20.61 -8.98
CA LYS A 88 -2.48 21.02 -7.75
C LYS A 88 -1.80 20.37 -6.54
N LYS A 89 -1.44 21.19 -5.56
CA LYS A 89 -0.88 20.69 -4.30
C LYS A 89 -1.92 19.86 -3.55
N VAL A 90 -1.51 18.70 -3.02
CA VAL A 90 -2.33 17.93 -2.09
C VAL A 90 -1.98 18.36 -0.67
N GLU A 91 -2.94 18.96 0.04
CA GLU A 91 -2.72 19.61 1.34
C GLU A 91 -2.20 18.64 2.41
N TRP A 92 -2.72 17.41 2.42
CA TRP A 92 -2.36 16.36 3.36
C TRP A 92 -1.11 15.55 2.94
N LEU A 93 -0.47 15.89 1.81
CA LEU A 93 0.82 15.29 1.38
C LEU A 93 1.90 16.36 1.19
N PRO A 94 2.91 16.41 2.08
CA PRO A 94 3.97 17.41 2.03
C PRO A 94 4.69 17.50 0.67
N HIS A 95 4.80 16.40 -0.06
CA HIS A 95 5.47 16.33 -1.37
C HIS A 95 4.57 15.84 -2.52
N GLY A 96 3.25 15.67 -2.29
CA GLY A 96 2.31 15.16 -3.29
C GLY A 96 1.66 16.28 -4.13
N PHE A 97 1.46 15.99 -5.42
CA PHE A 97 0.77 16.86 -6.37
C PHE A 97 -0.15 16.03 -7.28
N GLU A 98 -1.37 16.50 -7.48
CA GLU A 98 -2.25 16.03 -8.55
C GLU A 98 -1.91 16.73 -9.86
N VAL A 99 -1.99 15.99 -10.97
CA VAL A 99 -1.82 16.52 -12.31
C VAL A 99 -3.21 16.87 -12.84
N VAL A 100 -3.54 18.15 -12.85
CA VAL A 100 -4.85 18.68 -13.29
C VAL A 100 -4.96 18.65 -14.81
N SER A 101 -3.89 19.03 -15.50
CA SER A 101 -3.78 18.97 -16.95
C SER A 101 -2.34 18.70 -17.37
N TYR A 102 -2.16 18.16 -18.57
CA TYR A 102 -0.85 17.83 -19.14
C TYR A 102 -0.85 18.09 -20.66
N PRO A 103 0.31 18.43 -21.24
CA PRO A 103 0.43 18.66 -22.68
C PRO A 103 0.29 17.34 -23.46
N LYS A 104 0.10 17.42 -24.78
CA LYS A 104 0.13 16.23 -25.65
C LYS A 104 1.51 15.54 -25.63
N SER A 105 2.58 16.32 -25.49
CA SER A 105 3.97 15.86 -25.39
C SER A 105 4.81 16.90 -24.65
N PRO A 106 5.78 16.50 -23.81
CA PRO A 106 6.09 15.12 -23.39
C PRO A 106 5.06 14.56 -22.41
N SER A 107 5.00 13.23 -22.27
CA SER A 107 4.28 12.60 -21.14
C SER A 107 5.05 12.79 -19.84
N LEU A 108 4.41 12.64 -18.67
CA LEU A 108 5.07 12.74 -17.36
C LEU A 108 6.35 11.89 -17.30
N GLY A 109 6.26 10.62 -17.70
CA GLY A 109 7.40 9.68 -17.69
C GLY A 109 8.50 9.98 -18.72
N ALA A 110 8.31 10.95 -19.61
CA ALA A 110 9.24 11.33 -20.67
C ALA A 110 9.81 12.75 -20.50
N THR A 111 9.46 13.46 -19.42
CA THR A 111 10.05 14.78 -19.12
C THR A 111 11.53 14.66 -18.71
N ILE A 112 12.32 15.70 -18.98
CA ILE A 112 13.71 15.79 -18.51
C ILE A 112 13.77 15.74 -16.99
N GLU A 113 12.80 16.35 -16.29
CA GLU A 113 12.69 16.39 -14.83
C GLU A 113 12.47 14.98 -14.26
N TYR A 114 11.63 14.17 -14.92
CA TYR A 114 11.46 12.77 -14.55
C TYR A 114 12.76 11.98 -14.72
N LEU A 115 13.47 12.17 -15.84
CA LEU A 115 14.75 11.49 -16.09
C LEU A 115 15.85 11.92 -15.10
N LYS A 116 15.87 13.20 -14.70
CA LYS A 116 16.76 13.72 -13.64
C LYS A 116 16.40 13.21 -12.25
N GLY A 117 15.21 12.60 -12.09
CA GLY A 117 14.71 12.08 -10.83
C GLY A 117 14.14 13.15 -9.91
N TYR A 118 13.66 14.26 -10.45
CA TYR A 118 13.06 15.35 -9.69
C TYR A 118 11.69 15.00 -9.11
N TYR A 119 11.04 13.98 -9.67
CA TYR A 119 9.80 13.44 -9.14
C TYR A 119 9.62 11.96 -9.49
N TYR A 120 8.64 11.36 -8.82
CA TYR A 120 8.20 9.99 -9.04
C TYR A 120 6.69 9.96 -9.29
N ILE A 121 6.22 9.16 -10.24
CA ILE A 121 4.80 9.00 -10.54
C ILE A 121 4.26 7.91 -9.60
N GLN A 122 3.34 8.27 -8.71
CA GLN A 122 2.83 7.40 -7.65
C GLN A 122 1.45 7.89 -7.23
N GLY A 123 0.52 6.96 -7.01
CA GLY A 123 -0.81 7.27 -6.49
C GLY A 123 -0.74 7.92 -5.12
N LEU A 124 -1.75 8.74 -4.79
CA LEU A 124 -1.75 9.55 -3.58
C LEU A 124 -1.79 8.67 -2.33
N ALA A 125 -2.61 7.61 -2.31
CA ALA A 125 -2.68 6.71 -1.16
C ALA A 125 -1.36 5.97 -0.95
N SER A 126 -0.70 5.59 -2.04
CA SER A 126 0.60 4.91 -2.02
C SER A 126 1.72 5.75 -1.41
N MET A 127 1.55 7.08 -1.26
CA MET A 127 2.52 7.94 -0.58
C MET A 127 2.38 7.93 0.95
N ILE A 128 1.23 7.54 1.48
CA ILE A 128 0.92 7.64 2.92
C ILE A 128 1.76 6.69 3.78
N PRO A 129 1.98 5.40 3.43
CA PRO A 129 2.69 4.47 4.31
C PRO A 129 4.07 4.93 4.78
N ALA A 130 4.84 5.58 3.90
CA ALA A 130 6.16 6.09 4.26
C ALA A 130 6.08 7.27 5.25
N TYR A 131 5.08 8.15 5.11
CA TYR A 131 4.85 9.22 6.09
C TYR A 131 4.30 8.70 7.41
N VAL A 132 3.46 7.68 7.39
CA VAL A 132 2.96 7.04 8.61
C VAL A 132 4.09 6.35 9.38
N LEU A 133 5.04 5.72 8.68
CA LEU A 133 6.22 5.12 9.33
C LEU A 133 7.15 6.19 9.92
N ASN A 134 7.25 7.35 9.24
CA ASN A 134 7.98 8.54 9.65
C ASN A 134 9.42 8.28 10.16
N PRO A 135 10.29 7.59 9.39
CA PRO A 135 11.63 7.26 9.88
C PRO A 135 12.50 8.50 10.16
N SER A 136 13.24 8.45 11.27
CA SER A 136 14.28 9.41 11.62
C SER A 136 15.52 9.19 10.76
N PRO A 137 16.32 10.25 10.49
CA PRO A 137 17.65 10.15 9.89
C PRO A 137 18.63 9.17 10.55
N LEU A 138 18.36 8.70 11.77
CA LEU A 138 19.20 7.73 12.51
C LEU A 138 18.64 6.31 12.49
N ASP A 139 17.40 6.11 12.04
CA ASP A 139 16.75 4.80 12.09
C ASP A 139 17.41 3.80 11.13
N PHE A 140 17.40 2.53 11.52
CA PHE A 140 17.65 1.41 10.63
C PHE A 140 16.32 0.83 10.14
N VAL A 141 16.03 1.01 8.84
CA VAL A 141 14.72 0.73 8.24
C VAL A 141 14.78 -0.49 7.31
N LEU A 142 13.74 -1.31 7.31
CA LEU A 142 13.54 -2.39 6.33
C LEU A 142 12.32 -2.08 5.45
N ASP A 143 12.46 -2.20 4.14
CA ASP A 143 11.36 -2.30 3.18
C ASP A 143 11.28 -3.73 2.65
N MET A 144 10.24 -4.46 3.07
CA MET A 144 10.13 -5.92 2.88
C MET A 144 9.67 -6.36 1.48
N ALA A 145 9.12 -5.45 0.69
CA ALA A 145 8.57 -5.73 -0.64
C ALA A 145 8.78 -4.51 -1.54
N ALA A 146 10.05 -4.14 -1.69
CA ALA A 146 10.44 -2.79 -2.08
C ALA A 146 10.12 -2.40 -3.52
N ALA A 147 10.02 -3.34 -4.46
CA ALA A 147 9.87 -2.97 -5.86
C ALA A 147 8.45 -2.48 -6.18
N PRO A 148 8.30 -1.43 -7.01
CA PRO A 148 9.32 -0.83 -7.90
C PRO A 148 10.19 0.28 -7.28
N GLY A 149 10.08 0.55 -5.97
CA GLY A 149 10.95 1.50 -5.27
C GLY A 149 10.34 2.86 -4.95
N GLY A 150 9.06 3.06 -5.27
CA GLY A 150 8.34 4.30 -4.95
C GLY A 150 8.40 4.59 -3.45
N LYS A 151 7.95 3.67 -2.60
CA LYS A 151 7.95 3.84 -1.14
C LYS A 151 9.36 3.78 -0.55
N THR A 152 10.24 2.90 -1.04
CA THR A 152 11.64 2.82 -0.60
C THR A 152 12.40 4.14 -0.76
N THR A 153 12.27 4.77 -1.93
CA THR A 153 12.92 6.06 -2.22
C THR A 153 12.24 7.20 -1.48
N GLN A 154 10.97 7.05 -1.12
CA GLN A 154 10.28 7.99 -0.23
C GLN A 154 10.82 7.93 1.20
N LEU A 155 11.08 6.73 1.72
CA LEU A 155 11.72 6.56 3.03
C LEU A 155 13.09 7.24 3.04
N SER A 156 13.89 7.03 1.99
CA SER A 156 15.18 7.70 1.81
C SER A 156 15.06 9.23 1.76
N GLN A 157 14.05 9.75 1.07
CA GLN A 157 13.74 11.17 1.03
C GLN A 157 13.36 11.73 2.40
N ILE A 158 12.52 11.03 3.18
CA ILE A 158 12.14 11.43 4.55
C ILE A 158 13.37 11.42 5.48
N MET A 159 14.26 10.44 5.31
CA MET A 159 15.50 10.33 6.08
C MET A 159 16.62 11.26 5.57
N GLU A 160 16.36 12.11 4.56
CA GLU A 160 17.34 13.02 3.96
C GLU A 160 18.64 12.32 3.52
N ASN A 161 18.55 11.12 2.94
CA ASN A 161 19.72 10.29 2.59
C ASN A 161 20.65 9.93 3.77
N LYS A 162 20.17 10.00 5.02
CA LYS A 162 20.90 9.60 6.24
C LYS A 162 20.37 8.27 6.78
N GLY A 163 21.06 7.68 7.74
CA GLY A 163 20.68 6.38 8.31
C GLY A 163 20.87 5.25 7.31
N LYS A 164 20.13 4.15 7.46
CA LYS A 164 20.26 2.97 6.60
C LYS A 164 18.89 2.37 6.28
N ILE A 165 18.67 2.05 5.01
CA ILE A 165 17.48 1.34 4.56
C ILE A 165 17.93 0.03 3.91
N VAL A 166 17.40 -1.10 4.37
CA VAL A 166 17.50 -2.37 3.65
C VAL A 166 16.25 -2.52 2.81
N ALA A 167 16.41 -2.65 1.49
CA ALA A 167 15.32 -2.87 0.56
C ALA A 167 15.43 -4.28 -0.01
N ILE A 168 14.39 -5.11 0.19
CA ILE A 168 14.38 -6.48 -0.32
C ILE A 168 13.34 -6.69 -1.42
N GLU A 169 13.71 -7.48 -2.42
CA GLU A 169 12.81 -7.91 -3.49
C GLU A 169 13.23 -9.30 -4.00
N LYS A 170 12.30 -10.26 -4.00
CA LYS A 170 12.58 -11.64 -4.43
C LYS A 170 12.70 -11.78 -5.96
N SER A 171 11.90 -10.99 -6.70
CA SER A 171 11.79 -11.09 -8.15
C SER A 171 12.98 -10.47 -8.86
N ARG A 172 13.67 -11.29 -9.65
CA ARG A 172 14.78 -10.85 -10.52
C ARG A 172 14.34 -9.79 -11.54
N LYS A 173 13.09 -9.82 -11.99
CA LYS A 173 12.56 -8.83 -12.94
C LYS A 173 12.29 -7.49 -12.23
N ARG A 174 11.60 -7.53 -11.09
CA ARG A 174 11.19 -6.31 -10.37
C ARG A 174 12.36 -5.58 -9.71
N ILE A 175 13.38 -6.31 -9.25
CA ILE A 175 14.56 -5.70 -8.61
C ILE A 175 15.33 -4.77 -9.56
N ARG A 176 15.28 -5.00 -10.89
CA ARG A 176 15.89 -4.09 -11.88
C ARG A 176 15.19 -2.72 -11.90
N ALA A 177 13.86 -2.70 -11.83
CA ALA A 177 13.10 -1.46 -11.76
C ALA A 177 13.38 -0.71 -10.45
N LEU A 178 13.47 -1.44 -9.34
CA LEU A 178 13.86 -0.91 -8.03
C LEU A 178 15.25 -0.27 -8.09
N GLN A 179 16.27 -0.98 -8.59
CA GLN A 179 17.62 -0.46 -8.74
C GLN A 179 17.67 0.79 -9.62
N SER A 180 16.97 0.77 -10.77
CA SER A 180 16.88 1.91 -11.67
C SER A 180 16.26 3.14 -10.99
N ASN A 181 15.18 2.96 -10.22
CA ASN A 181 14.53 4.06 -9.51
C ASN A 181 15.37 4.59 -8.34
N ILE A 182 16.06 3.72 -7.59
CA ILE A 182 17.01 4.13 -6.54
C ILE A 182 18.09 5.06 -7.13
N ASN A 183 18.74 4.61 -8.20
CA ASN A 183 19.80 5.37 -8.87
C ASN A 183 19.25 6.69 -9.46
N ARG A 184 18.14 6.61 -10.19
CA ARG A 184 17.52 7.78 -10.83
C ARG A 184 17.11 8.82 -9.81
N LEU A 185 16.57 8.43 -8.66
CA LEU A 185 16.12 9.37 -7.63
C LEU A 185 17.25 9.83 -6.69
N GLY A 186 18.45 9.27 -6.79
CA GLY A 186 19.61 9.68 -5.97
C GLY A 186 19.47 9.28 -4.50
N ALA A 187 18.78 8.17 -4.23
CA ALA A 187 18.63 7.62 -2.89
C ALA A 187 19.89 6.80 -2.53
N SER A 188 20.77 7.36 -1.70
CA SER A 188 22.13 6.83 -1.47
C SER A 188 22.27 5.96 -0.21
N ASN A 189 21.30 5.99 0.69
CA ASN A 189 21.31 5.26 1.97
C ASN A 189 20.62 3.88 1.90
N ILE A 190 20.47 3.30 0.71
CA ILE A 190 19.73 2.04 0.49
C ILE A 190 20.68 0.88 0.18
N LEU A 191 20.63 -0.17 1.00
CA LEU A 191 21.19 -1.49 0.72
C LEU A 191 20.13 -2.36 0.04
N LEU A 192 20.33 -2.66 -1.24
CA LEU A 192 19.43 -3.49 -2.03
C LEU A 192 19.82 -4.98 -1.94
N ILE A 193 18.91 -5.84 -1.51
CA ILE A 193 19.14 -7.29 -1.39
C ILE A 193 18.08 -8.08 -2.15
N ARG A 194 18.50 -8.96 -3.05
CA ARG A 194 17.58 -9.91 -3.70
C ARG A 194 17.36 -11.13 -2.80
N THR A 195 16.33 -11.11 -1.99
CA THR A 195 16.00 -12.24 -1.11
C THR A 195 14.51 -12.29 -0.78
N ASP A 196 14.09 -13.39 -0.15
CA ASP A 196 12.80 -13.49 0.51
C ASP A 196 12.92 -13.00 1.96
N ALA A 197 11.90 -12.33 2.47
CA ALA A 197 11.87 -11.82 3.85
C ALA A 197 12.10 -12.94 4.89
N SER A 198 11.59 -14.15 4.63
CA SER A 198 11.75 -15.31 5.51
C SER A 198 13.21 -15.74 5.67
N VAL A 199 14.07 -15.45 4.68
CA VAL A 199 15.51 -15.74 4.75
C VAL A 199 16.20 -14.73 5.65
N LEU A 200 15.79 -13.47 5.60
CA LEU A 200 16.38 -12.38 6.40
C LEU A 200 16.21 -12.60 7.91
N VAL A 201 15.13 -13.28 8.32
CA VAL A 201 14.86 -13.67 9.72
C VAL A 201 15.99 -14.51 10.33
N LYS A 202 16.78 -15.22 9.52
CA LYS A 202 17.93 -16.03 9.98
C LYS A 202 19.18 -15.19 10.29
N SER A 203 19.14 -13.89 10.04
CA SER A 203 20.23 -12.97 10.38
C SER A 203 20.04 -12.36 11.79
N ASP A 204 21.11 -11.79 12.33
CA ASP A 204 21.07 -11.05 13.59
C ASP A 204 20.56 -9.60 13.43
N LEU A 205 20.08 -9.23 12.24
CA LEU A 205 19.59 -7.88 11.97
C LEU A 205 18.30 -7.60 12.73
N LYS A 206 18.24 -6.42 13.35
CA LYS A 206 17.04 -5.87 13.97
C LYS A 206 16.83 -4.43 13.55
N PHE A 207 15.63 -4.13 13.08
CA PHE A 207 15.26 -2.84 12.53
C PHE A 207 14.46 -2.01 13.53
N ASP A 208 14.70 -0.71 13.54
CA ASP A 208 13.92 0.25 14.32
C ASP A 208 12.52 0.43 13.69
N LYS A 209 12.47 0.39 12.36
CA LYS A 209 11.25 0.59 11.59
C LYS A 209 11.16 -0.35 10.40
N ILE A 210 9.96 -0.83 10.10
CA ILE A 210 9.71 -1.72 8.97
C ILE A 210 8.51 -1.20 8.18
N LEU A 211 8.65 -1.18 6.85
CA LEU A 211 7.56 -1.04 5.91
C LEU A 211 7.28 -2.40 5.26
N LEU A 212 6.05 -2.89 5.44
CA LEU A 212 5.52 -4.07 4.77
C LEU A 212 4.35 -3.64 3.87
N ASP A 213 4.70 -3.22 2.65
CA ASP A 213 3.72 -3.02 1.57
C ASP A 213 3.44 -4.38 0.91
N ALA A 214 2.47 -5.10 1.44
CA ALA A 214 2.36 -6.53 1.22
C ALA A 214 1.85 -6.86 -0.20
N PRO A 215 2.34 -7.95 -0.81
CA PRO A 215 1.76 -8.46 -2.04
C PRO A 215 0.29 -8.85 -1.80
N CYS A 216 -0.60 -8.34 -2.64
CA CYS A 216 -2.05 -8.48 -2.49
C CYS A 216 -2.74 -8.64 -3.85
N SER A 217 -4.04 -8.90 -3.82
CA SER A 217 -4.93 -8.91 -4.99
C SER A 217 -4.82 -7.62 -5.82
N GLY A 218 -4.61 -6.50 -5.13
CA GLY A 218 -4.59 -5.15 -5.65
C GLY A 218 -5.95 -4.67 -6.15
N GLU A 219 -7.04 -5.12 -5.53
CA GLU A 219 -8.43 -4.70 -5.85
C GLU A 219 -8.63 -3.18 -5.78
N GLY A 220 -7.88 -2.47 -4.95
CA GLY A 220 -7.92 -1.01 -4.89
C GLY A 220 -7.39 -0.29 -6.12
N LEU A 221 -6.69 -1.01 -7.01
CA LEU A 221 -6.16 -0.48 -8.27
C LEU A 221 -7.07 -0.75 -9.47
N ILE A 222 -8.30 -1.23 -9.27
CA ILE A 222 -9.27 -1.45 -10.37
C ILE A 222 -9.50 -0.19 -11.24
N PRO A 223 -9.58 1.04 -10.71
CA PRO A 223 -9.65 2.26 -11.53
C PRO A 223 -8.50 2.38 -12.56
N GLU A 224 -7.29 1.93 -12.19
CA GLU A 224 -6.09 1.99 -13.02
C GLU A 224 -5.93 0.77 -13.94
N ASP A 225 -6.42 -0.39 -13.51
CA ASP A 225 -6.28 -1.67 -14.19
C ASP A 225 -7.57 -2.50 -14.06
N GLN A 226 -8.47 -2.30 -15.03
CA GLN A 226 -9.79 -2.93 -15.05
C GLN A 226 -9.74 -4.46 -15.15
N SER A 227 -8.61 -5.05 -15.58
CA SER A 227 -8.46 -6.52 -15.60
C SER A 227 -8.61 -7.14 -14.20
N ARG A 228 -8.38 -6.36 -13.14
CA ARG A 228 -8.48 -6.78 -11.74
C ARG A 228 -9.88 -7.10 -11.28
N ARG A 229 -10.91 -6.67 -12.02
CA ARG A 229 -12.32 -7.03 -11.74
C ARG A 229 -12.58 -8.53 -11.85
N THR A 230 -11.75 -9.25 -12.62
CA THR A 230 -11.94 -10.67 -12.95
C THR A 230 -10.70 -11.53 -12.76
N ARG A 231 -9.60 -10.97 -12.23
CA ARG A 231 -8.31 -11.66 -12.18
C ARG A 231 -8.12 -12.55 -10.95
N THR A 232 -8.66 -12.16 -9.80
CA THR A 232 -8.35 -12.80 -8.52
C THR A 232 -9.48 -13.76 -8.15
N SER A 233 -9.18 -15.05 -8.01
CA SER A 233 -10.15 -16.00 -7.43
C SER A 233 -10.15 -15.96 -5.90
N ILE A 234 -11.16 -16.54 -5.26
CA ILE A 234 -11.19 -16.71 -3.80
C ILE A 234 -9.97 -17.52 -3.30
N LEU A 235 -9.51 -18.50 -4.09
CA LEU A 235 -8.32 -19.28 -3.75
C LEU A 235 -7.05 -18.41 -3.81
N ASP A 236 -6.92 -17.55 -4.82
CA ASP A 236 -5.80 -16.60 -4.91
C ASP A 236 -5.81 -15.63 -3.73
N LEU A 237 -6.98 -15.10 -3.36
CA LEU A 237 -7.15 -14.25 -2.20
C LEU A 237 -6.67 -14.94 -0.91
N LYS A 238 -7.05 -16.21 -0.71
CA LYS A 238 -6.59 -17.01 0.42
C LYS A 238 -5.08 -17.21 0.41
N ASN A 239 -4.48 -17.41 -0.77
CA ASN A 239 -3.02 -17.51 -0.90
C ASN A 239 -2.31 -16.19 -0.57
N PHE A 240 -2.89 -15.05 -0.94
CA PHE A 240 -2.39 -13.72 -0.54
C PHE A 240 -2.46 -13.55 0.97
N PHE A 241 -3.61 -13.83 1.59
CA PHE A 241 -3.77 -13.80 3.05
C PHE A 241 -2.68 -14.63 3.75
N ILE A 242 -2.49 -15.89 3.36
CA ILE A 242 -1.46 -16.77 3.95
C ILE A 242 -0.05 -16.18 3.75
N THR A 243 0.25 -15.65 2.57
CA THR A 243 1.54 -15.01 2.30
C THR A 243 1.76 -13.80 3.21
N GLN A 244 0.74 -12.96 3.37
CA GLN A 244 0.76 -11.76 4.21
C GLN A 244 0.98 -12.11 5.69
N LEU A 245 0.33 -13.15 6.22
CA LEU A 245 0.57 -13.64 7.58
C LEU A 245 2.03 -14.07 7.81
N ASN A 246 2.63 -14.78 6.85
CA ASN A 246 4.02 -15.22 6.93
C ASN A 246 5.01 -14.04 6.86
N LEU A 247 4.72 -13.06 6.01
CA LEU A 247 5.51 -11.82 5.92
C LEU A 247 5.40 -11.01 7.22
N LEU A 248 4.20 -10.92 7.80
CA LEU A 248 3.98 -10.22 9.06
C LEU A 248 4.73 -10.87 10.23
N LEU A 249 4.74 -12.20 10.28
CA LEU A 249 5.55 -12.95 11.25
C LEU A 249 7.06 -12.68 11.08
N SER A 250 7.52 -12.62 9.82
CA SER A 250 8.92 -12.27 9.50
C SER A 250 9.25 -10.83 9.91
N ALA A 251 8.34 -9.89 9.66
CA ALA A 251 8.46 -8.49 10.06
C ALA A 251 8.60 -8.38 11.58
N TYR A 252 7.70 -9.05 12.33
CA TYR A 252 7.73 -9.08 13.77
C TYR A 252 9.04 -9.65 14.32
N ALA A 253 9.56 -10.73 13.73
CA ALA A 253 10.83 -11.31 14.15
C ALA A 253 12.03 -10.35 13.94
N LEU A 254 12.01 -9.55 12.86
CA LEU A 254 13.05 -8.60 12.49
C LEU A 254 12.92 -7.24 13.18
N LEU A 255 11.78 -6.94 13.79
CA LEU A 255 11.53 -5.67 14.46
C LEU A 255 12.13 -5.66 15.88
N ARG A 256 12.79 -4.55 16.24
CA ARG A 256 13.24 -4.28 17.62
C ARG A 256 12.04 -4.15 18.56
N LYS A 257 12.26 -4.38 19.86
CA LYS A 257 11.25 -4.06 20.88
C LYS A 257 11.03 -2.54 20.89
N GLY A 258 9.76 -2.09 20.90
CA GLY A 258 9.40 -0.69 20.73
C GLY A 258 9.58 -0.15 19.30
N GLY A 259 9.98 -1.01 18.35
CA GLY A 259 10.06 -0.66 16.94
C GLY A 259 8.68 -0.54 16.31
N LYS A 260 8.59 0.19 15.20
CA LYS A 260 7.33 0.43 14.47
C LYS A 260 7.28 -0.28 13.13
N LEU A 261 6.12 -0.84 12.81
CA LEU A 261 5.83 -1.48 11.53
C LEU A 261 4.64 -0.79 10.88
N VAL A 262 4.78 -0.40 9.62
CA VAL A 262 3.62 -0.09 8.78
C VAL A 262 3.29 -1.30 7.92
N TYR A 263 2.09 -1.84 8.10
CA TYR A 263 1.47 -2.77 7.16
C TYR A 263 0.60 -1.97 6.19
N SER A 264 0.75 -2.23 4.89
CA SER A 264 -0.14 -1.65 3.90
C SER A 264 -0.43 -2.59 2.73
N THR A 265 -1.58 -2.38 2.09
CA THR A 265 -1.97 -3.07 0.85
C THR A 265 -2.63 -2.07 -0.10
N CYS A 266 -2.64 -2.39 -1.40
CA CYS A 266 -3.54 -1.76 -2.37
C CYS A 266 -4.81 -2.61 -2.58
N SER A 267 -5.25 -3.30 -1.53
CA SER A 267 -6.49 -4.06 -1.49
C SER A 267 -7.58 -3.25 -0.78
N ILE A 268 -8.81 -3.74 -0.92
CA ILE A 268 -9.97 -3.32 -0.13
C ILE A 268 -10.68 -4.55 0.48
N ALA A 269 -10.05 -5.72 0.41
CA ALA A 269 -10.57 -6.98 0.92
C ALA A 269 -10.26 -7.10 2.41
N PRO A 270 -11.26 -7.16 3.32
CA PRO A 270 -11.01 -7.38 4.74
C PRO A 270 -10.21 -8.65 5.06
N GLU A 271 -10.24 -9.63 4.15
CA GLU A 271 -9.45 -10.84 4.21
C GLU A 271 -7.94 -10.59 4.08
N GLU A 272 -7.51 -9.57 3.33
CA GLU A 272 -6.10 -9.17 3.18
C GLU A 272 -5.71 -8.02 4.12
N ASP A 273 -6.70 -7.31 4.65
CA ASP A 273 -6.51 -6.09 5.41
C ASP A 273 -6.68 -6.36 6.92
N GLU A 274 -7.91 -6.20 7.43
CA GLU A 274 -8.20 -6.34 8.86
C GLU A 274 -7.89 -7.72 9.41
N ALA A 275 -8.19 -8.79 8.66
CA ALA A 275 -7.91 -10.15 9.11
C ALA A 275 -6.41 -10.42 9.30
N VAL A 276 -5.55 -9.78 8.49
CA VAL A 276 -4.09 -9.89 8.62
C VAL A 276 -3.59 -9.07 9.80
N VAL A 277 -4.02 -7.81 9.94
CA VAL A 277 -3.60 -6.98 11.08
C VAL A 277 -4.09 -7.58 12.40
N ASN A 278 -5.29 -8.15 12.42
CA ASN A 278 -5.84 -8.80 13.61
C ASN A 278 -4.97 -9.98 14.08
N PHE A 279 -4.26 -10.66 13.17
CA PHE A 279 -3.26 -11.67 13.55
C PHE A 279 -2.08 -11.06 14.31
N ALA A 280 -1.56 -9.90 13.89
CA ALA A 280 -0.51 -9.22 14.64
C ALA A 280 -0.96 -8.83 16.05
N ILE A 281 -2.21 -8.42 16.21
CA ILE A 281 -2.77 -8.04 17.51
C ILE A 281 -2.97 -9.30 18.38
N GLU A 282 -3.74 -10.27 17.91
CA GLU A 282 -4.14 -11.44 18.71
C GLU A 282 -2.99 -12.42 18.97
N ASN A 283 -2.11 -12.63 17.98
CA ASN A 283 -1.12 -13.72 18.03
C ASN A 283 0.31 -13.23 18.27
N LEU A 284 0.61 -11.96 17.94
CA LEU A 284 1.95 -11.39 18.13
C LEU A 284 1.98 -10.35 19.26
N GLY A 285 0.82 -9.95 19.80
CA GLY A 285 0.71 -8.98 20.89
C GLY A 285 1.09 -7.55 20.48
N MET A 286 1.08 -7.25 19.17
CA MET A 286 1.37 -5.91 18.67
C MET A 286 0.19 -4.97 18.95
N LYS A 287 0.49 -3.68 19.12
CA LYS A 287 -0.53 -2.64 19.36
C LYS A 287 -0.66 -1.74 18.16
N THR A 288 -1.89 -1.32 17.83
CA THR A 288 -2.11 -0.35 16.76
C THR A 288 -1.97 1.08 17.27
N ILE A 289 -1.42 1.96 16.43
CA ILE A 289 -1.33 3.39 16.67
C ILE A 289 -2.29 4.10 15.72
N LYS A 290 -3.15 4.98 16.24
CA LYS A 290 -4.09 5.75 15.42
C LYS A 290 -3.35 6.60 14.40
N ILE A 291 -3.73 6.46 13.14
CA ILE A 291 -3.23 7.27 12.03
C ILE A 291 -4.08 8.56 11.96
N THR A 292 -3.41 9.71 11.89
CA THR A 292 -4.05 11.04 11.83
C THR A 292 -3.40 11.90 10.74
N GLY A 293 -4.10 12.93 10.26
CA GLY A 293 -3.57 13.88 9.27
C GLY A 293 -3.71 13.43 7.82
N PHE A 294 -4.42 12.34 7.57
CA PHE A 294 -4.74 11.83 6.24
C PHE A 294 -6.26 11.62 6.12
N PRO A 295 -6.85 11.80 4.92
CA PRO A 295 -8.23 11.38 4.69
C PRO A 295 -8.34 9.87 4.78
N GLY A 296 -9.53 9.37 5.11
CA GLY A 296 -9.82 7.94 5.10
C GLY A 296 -10.84 7.54 6.16
N ASP A 297 -11.42 6.37 5.95
CA ASP A 297 -12.30 5.71 6.90
C ASP A 297 -11.48 4.88 7.90
N GLU A 298 -12.09 4.56 9.05
CA GLU A 298 -11.51 3.63 10.02
C GLU A 298 -11.52 2.18 9.49
N GLY A 299 -10.68 1.32 10.07
CA GLY A 299 -10.72 -0.11 9.81
C GLY A 299 -12.04 -0.77 10.24
N ILE A 300 -12.43 -1.82 9.54
CA ILE A 300 -13.68 -2.56 9.77
C ILE A 300 -13.51 -3.50 10.98
N THR A 301 -14.22 -3.24 12.07
CA THR A 301 -14.11 -4.05 13.31
C THR A 301 -14.98 -5.30 13.31
N GLU A 302 -15.97 -5.39 12.42
CA GLU A 302 -16.80 -6.59 12.25
C GLU A 302 -17.13 -6.80 10.77
N PHE A 303 -16.89 -8.00 10.27
CA PHE A 303 -17.18 -8.37 8.89
C PHE A 303 -17.77 -9.78 8.83
N ARG A 304 -18.98 -9.92 8.25
CA ARG A 304 -19.71 -11.21 8.11
C ARG A 304 -19.83 -11.99 9.43
N GLY A 305 -20.17 -11.30 10.51
CA GLY A 305 -20.32 -11.88 11.85
C GLY A 305 -19.00 -12.25 12.55
N ILE A 306 -17.86 -12.00 11.90
CA ILE A 306 -16.55 -12.14 12.51
C ILE A 306 -16.15 -10.80 13.11
N LYS A 307 -15.93 -10.81 14.43
CA LYS A 307 -15.44 -9.63 15.17
C LYS A 307 -13.92 -9.65 15.22
N PHE A 308 -13.31 -8.54 14.83
CA PHE A 308 -11.89 -8.27 15.01
C PHE A 308 -11.66 -7.45 16.28
N SER A 309 -10.39 -7.26 16.66
CA SER A 309 -10.02 -6.38 17.76
C SER A 309 -10.53 -4.95 17.52
N ASN A 310 -11.00 -4.29 18.58
CA ASN A 310 -11.38 -2.87 18.54
C ASN A 310 -10.23 -1.95 18.13
N GLU A 311 -8.97 -2.40 18.28
CA GLU A 311 -7.78 -1.69 17.83
C GLU A 311 -7.72 -1.52 16.30
N ILE A 312 -8.48 -2.30 15.53
CA ILE A 312 -8.55 -2.19 14.07
C ILE A 312 -9.11 -0.84 13.60
N LYS A 313 -9.91 -0.14 14.42
CA LYS A 313 -10.38 1.22 14.11
C LYS A 313 -9.24 2.25 13.94
N ASN A 314 -8.04 1.92 14.40
CA ASN A 314 -6.85 2.76 14.25
C ASN A 314 -6.23 2.67 12.85
N CYS A 315 -6.62 1.68 12.05
CA CYS A 315 -6.25 1.55 10.65
C CYS A 315 -6.94 2.62 9.79
N LEU A 316 -6.36 2.88 8.62
CA LEU A 316 -6.86 3.84 7.64
C LEU A 316 -7.25 3.10 6.36
N ARG A 317 -8.48 3.34 5.89
CA ARG A 317 -9.00 2.84 4.60
C ARG A 317 -9.26 3.97 3.64
N LEU A 318 -8.82 3.78 2.41
CA LEU A 318 -9.04 4.69 1.30
C LEU A 318 -9.84 3.99 0.20
N TYR A 319 -10.64 4.76 -0.52
CA TYR A 319 -11.60 4.26 -1.50
C TYR A 319 -11.76 5.27 -2.64
N PRO A 320 -11.89 4.81 -3.89
CA PRO A 320 -12.05 5.71 -5.04
C PRO A 320 -13.26 6.65 -4.93
N HIS A 321 -14.47 6.10 -4.71
CA HIS A 321 -15.70 6.89 -4.62
C HIS A 321 -15.76 7.91 -3.46
N LYS A 322 -15.04 7.68 -2.35
CA LYS A 322 -15.08 8.58 -1.18
C LYS A 322 -13.92 9.57 -1.15
N HIS A 323 -12.74 9.12 -1.55
CA HIS A 323 -11.49 9.83 -1.30
C HIS A 323 -10.80 10.31 -2.58
N SER A 324 -11.31 9.94 -3.77
CA SER A 324 -10.68 10.23 -5.06
C SER A 324 -9.24 9.70 -5.17
N THR A 325 -8.92 8.60 -4.47
CA THR A 325 -7.63 7.91 -4.50
C THR A 325 -7.79 6.47 -4.93
N GLU A 326 -6.70 5.74 -5.09
CA GLU A 326 -6.77 4.28 -5.14
C GLU A 326 -7.38 3.71 -3.84
N GLY A 327 -7.97 2.52 -3.94
CA GLY A 327 -8.33 1.73 -2.78
C GLY A 327 -7.06 1.29 -2.05
N PHE A 328 -7.00 1.52 -0.74
CA PHE A 328 -5.76 1.31 0.01
C PHE A 328 -6.05 1.07 1.49
N PHE A 329 -5.20 0.26 2.13
CA PHE A 329 -5.27 -0.02 3.56
C PHE A 329 -3.92 0.23 4.23
N ILE A 330 -3.94 0.85 5.41
CA ILE A 330 -2.72 1.19 6.16
C ILE A 330 -2.95 0.95 7.66
N CYS A 331 -2.01 0.27 8.30
CA CYS A 331 -1.97 0.11 9.75
C CYS A 331 -0.56 0.40 10.27
N LEU A 332 -0.47 1.22 11.32
CA LEU A 332 0.75 1.43 12.09
C LEU A 332 0.70 0.56 13.34
N LEU A 333 1.70 -0.31 13.50
CA LEU A 333 1.84 -1.25 14.60
C LEU A 333 3.12 -0.96 15.40
N GLU A 334 3.08 -1.20 16.70
CA GLU A 334 4.22 -1.18 17.61
C GLU A 334 4.41 -2.55 18.28
N LYS A 335 5.66 -2.96 18.45
CA LYS A 335 6.04 -4.25 19.04
C LYS A 335 6.40 -4.17 20.52
#